data_AF-A0A1L8CRY8-F1
#
_entry.id   AF-A0A1L8CRY8-F1
#
_cell.length_a   1.000
_cell.length_b   1.000
_cell.length_c   1.000
_cell.angle_alpha   90.00
_cell.angle_beta   90.00
_cell.angle_gamma   90.00
#
_symmetry.space_group_name_H-M   'P 1'
#
loop_
_entity.id
_entity.type
_entity.pdbx_description
1 polymer ?
#
loop_
_entity_poly.entity_id
_entity_poly.type
_entity_poly.pdbx_seq_one_letter_code
_entity_poly.pdbx_strand_id
1 'polypeptide(L)'
;MNKTLVFHRQPEYDLAAVMVDGSPFSLFAKKRNEETQINDIYLGKVEKVVPGLQAAFVNLGLARNGYLPLEEINVKPGDVVMVRVVKNPTESKGAKLSTVISLPGRNLVYFPQKELKGVSRKLQEEKREYYQKILEGLNLPGGFIVRTLAGDEGDLVLEAKRLYEEWQGILERSRFAKAPALLYKEDDLFTWCLRELLDNEFTALYVDDFELLEIGQKFRERFRVLLPPVYKSFNVMEEFRLAQTLVKLTRERVWLKSGGMLVIEKTEALTAIDVNSGKFIGKKDLKETAFKINLEAAREIARQVRLRNIGGIIVVDFISLLEEERWEEILKVLEEEFLRDKAKVKITGKTPSGLVEIARQKIGLSIGELFTKECIACQGTGRITDIT
;
A
#
# COMPACT_ATOMS: atom_id res chain seq x y z
N MET A 1 17.06 17.49 -0.77
CA MET A 1 16.70 16.09 -0.52
C MET A 1 16.68 15.40 -1.88
N ASN A 2 17.54 14.41 -2.08
CA ASN A 2 17.62 13.68 -3.34
C ASN A 2 16.72 12.45 -3.24
N LYS A 3 15.54 12.52 -3.88
CA LYS A 3 14.53 11.45 -3.85
C LYS A 3 14.56 10.71 -5.19
N THR A 4 14.77 9.40 -5.16
CA THR A 4 14.86 8.58 -6.37
C THR A 4 13.99 7.35 -6.25
N LEU A 5 13.41 6.92 -7.37
CA LEU A 5 12.70 5.65 -7.46
C LEU A 5 13.64 4.67 -8.15
N VAL A 6 13.79 3.49 -7.57
CA VAL A 6 14.61 2.41 -8.11
C VAL A 6 13.69 1.23 -8.33
N PHE A 7 13.68 0.67 -9.53
CA PHE A 7 12.87 -0.50 -9.86
C PHE A 7 13.76 -1.63 -10.36
N HIS A 8 13.52 -2.81 -9.82
CA HIS A 8 14.23 -4.04 -10.12
C HIS A 8 13.23 -5.10 -10.55
N ARG A 9 13.44 -5.67 -11.73
CA ARG A 9 12.57 -6.73 -12.29
C ARG A 9 13.33 -8.04 -12.43
N GLN A 10 12.79 -9.09 -11.81
CA GLN A 10 13.22 -10.48 -11.97
C GLN A 10 12.10 -11.31 -12.60
N PRO A 11 12.35 -12.56 -13.04
CA PRO A 11 11.30 -13.47 -13.47
C PRO A 11 10.26 -13.76 -12.38
N GLU A 12 10.68 -13.86 -11.12
CA GLU A 12 9.82 -14.28 -10.01
C GLU A 12 9.16 -13.10 -9.28
N TYR A 13 9.77 -11.92 -9.27
CA TYR A 13 9.28 -10.77 -8.53
C TYR A 13 9.67 -9.42 -9.16
N ASP A 14 8.88 -8.40 -8.85
CA ASP A 14 9.21 -7.00 -9.04
C ASP A 14 9.47 -6.35 -7.66
N LEU A 15 10.44 -5.44 -7.59
CA LEU A 15 10.78 -4.65 -6.41
C LEU A 15 10.93 -3.18 -6.79
N ALA A 16 10.24 -2.31 -6.07
CA ALA A 16 10.38 -0.87 -6.14
C ALA A 16 10.91 -0.33 -4.80
N ALA A 17 11.92 0.53 -4.85
CA ALA A 17 12.48 1.21 -3.70
C ALA A 17 12.41 2.72 -3.89
N VAL A 18 11.76 3.41 -2.96
CA VAL A 18 11.87 4.86 -2.84
C VAL A 18 13.10 5.14 -1.99
N MET A 19 14.08 5.82 -2.58
CA MET A 19 15.33 6.20 -1.95
C MET A 19 15.28 7.68 -1.60
N VAL A 20 15.79 8.02 -0.43
CA VAL A 20 15.92 9.39 0.07
C VAL A 20 17.34 9.57 0.56
N ASP A 21 18.08 10.49 -0.05
CA ASP A 21 19.47 10.80 0.30
C ASP A 21 20.35 9.53 0.38
N GLY A 22 20.16 8.61 -0.59
CA GLY A 22 20.88 7.35 -0.71
C GLY A 22 20.43 6.23 0.22
N SER A 23 19.41 6.45 1.05
CA SER A 23 18.87 5.43 1.97
C SER A 23 17.46 4.98 1.58
N PRO A 24 17.10 3.69 1.72
CA PRO A 24 15.73 3.24 1.47
C PRO A 24 14.75 3.87 2.45
N PHE A 25 13.72 4.50 1.90
CA PHE A 25 12.63 5.12 2.65
C PHE A 25 11.37 4.24 2.69
N SER A 26 11.02 3.63 1.55
CA SER A 26 9.95 2.63 1.45
C SER A 26 10.28 1.60 0.36
N LEU A 27 9.79 0.38 0.56
CA LEU A 27 9.94 -0.72 -0.39
C LEU A 27 8.56 -1.30 -0.71
N PHE A 28 8.35 -1.62 -1.98
CA PHE A 28 7.16 -2.31 -2.48
C PHE A 28 7.62 -3.48 -3.32
N ALA A 29 7.04 -4.65 -3.10
CA ALA A 29 7.46 -5.83 -3.82
C ALA A 29 6.27 -6.75 -4.09
N LYS A 30 6.31 -7.45 -5.22
CA LYS A 30 5.22 -8.28 -5.71
C LYS A 30 5.79 -9.49 -6.44
N LYS A 31 5.26 -10.70 -6.19
CA LYS A 31 5.59 -11.86 -7.03
C LYS A 31 4.94 -11.69 -8.39
N ARG A 32 5.66 -12.03 -9.46
CA ARG A 32 5.10 -11.96 -10.82
C ARG A 32 4.11 -13.08 -11.10
N ASN A 33 4.28 -14.23 -10.45
CA ASN A 33 3.38 -15.38 -10.59
C ASN A 33 2.11 -15.27 -9.71
N GLU A 34 2.07 -14.33 -8.76
CA GLU A 34 0.86 -14.02 -7.98
C GLU A 34 0.29 -12.70 -8.47
N GLU A 35 -0.62 -12.77 -9.44
CA GLU A 35 -1.33 -11.58 -9.89
C GLU A 35 -2.23 -11.05 -8.76
N THR A 36 -1.92 -9.84 -8.27
CA THR A 36 -2.94 -9.04 -7.58
C THR A 36 -4.08 -8.79 -8.55
N GLN A 37 -5.29 -8.87 -8.03
CA GLN A 37 -6.52 -8.59 -8.75
C GLN A 37 -7.17 -7.30 -8.25
N ILE A 38 -6.61 -6.66 -7.22
CA ILE A 38 -7.13 -5.38 -6.70
C ILE A 38 -7.32 -4.41 -7.86
N ASN A 39 -8.52 -3.82 -7.93
CA ASN A 39 -9.04 -2.94 -8.98
C ASN A 39 -9.29 -3.57 -10.35
N ASP A 40 -8.99 -4.85 -10.58
CA ASP A 40 -9.49 -5.55 -11.76
C ASP A 40 -11.02 -5.47 -11.79
N ILE A 41 -11.58 -5.27 -12.99
CA ILE A 41 -13.01 -5.20 -13.23
C ILE A 41 -13.41 -6.42 -14.03
N TYR A 42 -14.37 -7.16 -13.49
CA TYR A 42 -14.90 -8.38 -14.09
C TYR A 42 -16.38 -8.22 -14.40
N LEU A 43 -16.81 -8.92 -15.45
CA LEU A 43 -18.19 -9.32 -15.62
C LEU A 43 -18.34 -10.71 -14.97
N GLY A 44 -19.00 -10.77 -13.82
CA GLY A 44 -19.18 -11.99 -13.05
C GLY A 44 -20.59 -12.54 -13.11
N LYS A 45 -20.76 -13.82 -12.77
CA LYS A 45 -22.08 -14.47 -12.64
C LYS A 45 -22.35 -14.80 -11.18
N VAL A 46 -23.50 -14.37 -10.66
CA VAL A 46 -23.91 -14.70 -9.29
C VAL A 46 -24.23 -16.20 -9.23
N GLU A 47 -23.48 -16.95 -8.45
CA GLU A 47 -23.73 -18.39 -8.27
C GLU A 47 -24.67 -18.64 -7.10
N LYS A 48 -24.49 -17.90 -6.00
CA LYS A 48 -25.24 -18.10 -4.77
C LYS A 48 -25.46 -16.80 -4.04
N VAL A 49 -26.62 -16.65 -3.43
CA VAL A 49 -26.92 -15.59 -2.46
C VAL A 49 -27.09 -16.24 -1.09
N VAL A 50 -26.42 -15.69 -0.08
CA VAL A 50 -26.46 -16.19 1.30
C VAL A 50 -26.92 -15.05 2.22
N PRO A 51 -28.24 -14.93 2.50
CA PRO A 51 -28.78 -13.85 3.31
C PRO A 51 -28.18 -13.78 4.72
N GLY A 52 -27.90 -14.93 5.34
CA GLY A 52 -27.28 -14.98 6.67
C GLY A 52 -25.85 -14.42 6.74
N LEU A 53 -25.16 -14.30 5.60
CA LEU A 53 -23.86 -13.64 5.48
C LEU A 53 -23.97 -12.24 4.86
N GLN A 54 -25.19 -11.78 4.56
CA GLN A 54 -25.47 -10.55 3.83
C GLN A 54 -24.62 -10.41 2.55
N ALA A 55 -24.46 -11.51 1.81
CA ALA A 55 -23.56 -11.55 0.66
C ALA A 55 -24.04 -12.44 -0.50
N ALA A 56 -23.58 -12.08 -1.70
CA ALA A 56 -23.63 -12.87 -2.91
C ALA A 56 -22.22 -13.39 -3.27
N PHE A 57 -22.14 -14.64 -3.72
CA PHE A 57 -20.93 -15.25 -4.25
C PHE A 57 -20.96 -15.18 -5.77
N VAL A 58 -19.97 -14.50 -6.34
CA VAL A 58 -19.89 -14.19 -7.76
C VAL A 58 -18.72 -14.94 -8.38
N ASN A 59 -18.99 -15.74 -9.40
CA ASN A 59 -17.97 -16.42 -10.18
C ASN A 59 -17.32 -15.43 -11.16
N LEU A 60 -16.00 -15.32 -11.06
CA LEU A 60 -15.14 -14.44 -11.86
C LEU A 60 -14.24 -15.22 -12.84
N GLY A 61 -14.43 -16.54 -12.97
CA GLY A 61 -13.54 -17.42 -13.73
C GLY A 61 -12.23 -17.73 -13.00
N LEU A 62 -12.22 -17.54 -11.68
CA LEU A 62 -11.07 -17.74 -10.80
C LEU A 62 -11.25 -18.99 -9.94
N ALA A 63 -10.18 -19.40 -9.25
CA ALA A 63 -10.20 -20.59 -8.39
C ALA A 63 -11.24 -20.54 -7.26
N ARG A 64 -11.64 -19.35 -6.81
CA ARG A 64 -12.68 -19.13 -5.79
C ARG A 64 -13.63 -18.02 -6.20
N ASN A 65 -14.90 -18.16 -5.86
CA ASN A 65 -15.90 -17.11 -6.04
C ASN A 65 -15.57 -15.88 -5.18
N GLY A 66 -15.77 -14.69 -5.75
CA GLY A 66 -15.69 -13.45 -4.99
C GLY A 66 -16.91 -13.24 -4.10
N TYR A 67 -16.69 -12.53 -3.00
CA TYR A 67 -17.68 -12.14 -2.01
C TYR A 67 -18.16 -10.71 -2.32
N LEU A 68 -19.45 -10.53 -2.63
CA LEU A 68 -20.09 -9.24 -2.88
C LEU A 68 -21.13 -8.94 -1.78
N PRO A 69 -20.99 -7.85 -1.00
CA PRO A 69 -22.00 -7.46 -0.01
C PRO A 69 -23.36 -7.14 -0.63
N LEU A 70 -24.46 -7.61 -0.02
CA LEU A 70 -25.84 -7.33 -0.47
C LEU A 70 -26.28 -5.89 -0.22
N GLU A 71 -25.61 -5.16 0.69
CA GLU A 71 -25.84 -3.73 0.91
C GLU A 71 -25.60 -2.89 -0.36
N GLU A 72 -24.76 -3.38 -1.28
CA GLU A 72 -24.43 -2.68 -2.51
C GLU A 72 -25.40 -2.97 -3.66
N ILE A 73 -26.09 -4.12 -3.65
CA ILE A 73 -26.96 -4.54 -4.75
C ILE A 73 -27.92 -5.67 -4.35
N ASN A 74 -29.13 -5.66 -4.91
CA ASN A 74 -30.06 -6.79 -4.86
C ASN A 74 -29.90 -7.67 -6.10
N VAL A 75 -29.55 -8.94 -5.90
CA VAL A 75 -29.25 -9.91 -6.98
C VAL A 75 -29.80 -11.29 -6.67
N LYS A 76 -29.93 -12.13 -7.70
CA LYS A 76 -30.35 -13.52 -7.63
C LYS A 76 -29.30 -14.44 -8.29
N PRO A 77 -29.27 -15.73 -7.93
CA PRO A 77 -28.46 -16.71 -8.67
C PRO A 77 -28.76 -16.68 -10.17
N GLY A 78 -27.72 -16.64 -10.99
CA GLY A 78 -27.81 -16.52 -12.44
C GLY A 78 -27.57 -15.11 -12.98
N ASP A 79 -27.78 -14.07 -12.15
CA ASP A 79 -27.59 -12.68 -12.57
C ASP A 79 -26.13 -12.43 -12.99
N VAL A 80 -25.97 -11.58 -14.00
CA VAL A 80 -24.66 -11.11 -14.47
C VAL A 80 -24.41 -9.72 -13.89
N VAL A 81 -23.27 -9.54 -13.24
CA VAL A 81 -22.92 -8.31 -12.53
C VAL A 81 -21.52 -7.85 -12.87
N MET A 82 -21.36 -6.55 -13.14
CA MET A 82 -20.03 -5.94 -13.24
C MET A 82 -19.53 -5.59 -11.85
N VAL A 83 -18.33 -6.05 -11.51
CA VAL A 83 -17.76 -5.92 -10.18
C VAL A 83 -16.28 -5.57 -10.26
N ARG A 84 -15.82 -4.79 -9.29
CA ARG A 84 -14.41 -4.50 -9.06
C ARG A 84 -13.92 -5.27 -7.85
N VAL A 85 -12.70 -5.79 -7.93
CA VAL A 85 -12.02 -6.40 -6.78
C VAL A 85 -11.50 -5.32 -5.83
N VAL A 86 -11.96 -5.34 -4.58
CA VAL A 86 -11.55 -4.43 -3.50
C VAL A 86 -10.45 -5.03 -2.64
N LYS A 87 -10.48 -6.35 -2.43
CA LYS A 87 -9.42 -7.09 -1.72
C LYS A 87 -9.12 -8.39 -2.46
N ASN A 88 -7.85 -8.72 -2.56
CA ASN A 88 -7.41 -10.00 -3.11
C ASN A 88 -8.03 -11.19 -2.38
N PRO A 89 -8.19 -12.33 -3.06
CA PRO A 89 -8.50 -13.58 -2.38
C PRO A 89 -7.37 -13.94 -1.41
N THR A 90 -7.73 -14.63 -0.33
CA THR A 90 -6.80 -15.34 0.54
C THR A 90 -6.90 -16.83 0.28
N GLU A 91 -5.99 -17.62 0.86
CA GLU A 91 -6.06 -19.09 0.76
C GLU A 91 -7.42 -19.66 1.19
N SER A 92 -8.07 -19.03 2.17
CA SER A 92 -9.35 -19.48 2.72
C SER A 92 -10.58 -18.74 2.18
N LYS A 93 -10.43 -17.52 1.64
CA LYS A 93 -11.56 -16.66 1.25
C LYS A 93 -11.38 -16.11 -0.17
N GLY A 94 -12.46 -16.07 -0.94
CA GLY A 94 -12.44 -15.40 -2.24
C GLY A 94 -12.25 -13.88 -2.14
N ALA A 95 -12.03 -13.23 -3.28
CA ALA A 95 -11.83 -11.79 -3.36
C ALA A 95 -13.03 -11.01 -2.81
N LYS A 96 -12.81 -9.90 -2.09
CA LYS A 96 -13.91 -8.98 -1.75
C LYS A 96 -14.21 -8.11 -2.98
N LEU A 97 -15.48 -8.02 -3.35
CA LEU A 97 -15.97 -7.32 -4.51
C LEU A 97 -16.78 -6.08 -4.12
N SER A 98 -16.95 -5.17 -5.08
CA SER A 98 -17.87 -4.04 -5.02
C SER A 98 -18.45 -3.75 -6.40
N THR A 99 -19.71 -3.32 -6.46
CA THR A 99 -20.34 -2.80 -7.70
C THR A 99 -19.98 -1.34 -7.95
N VAL A 100 -19.39 -0.66 -6.95
CA VAL A 100 -18.85 0.68 -7.10
C VAL A 100 -17.51 0.61 -7.82
N ILE A 101 -17.57 0.86 -9.13
CA ILE A 101 -16.38 0.92 -9.98
C ILE A 101 -15.69 2.27 -9.75
N SER A 102 -14.37 2.23 -9.71
CA SER A 102 -13.55 3.44 -9.71
C SER A 102 -12.29 3.19 -10.50
N LEU A 103 -11.90 4.15 -11.35
CA LEU A 103 -10.68 4.10 -12.14
C LEU A 103 -9.69 5.11 -11.54
N PRO A 104 -8.62 4.65 -10.86
CA PRO A 104 -7.64 5.54 -10.28
C PRO A 104 -6.73 6.13 -11.36
N GLY A 105 -6.73 7.46 -11.45
CA GLY A 105 -5.68 8.22 -12.12
C GLY A 105 -4.62 8.70 -11.12
N ARG A 106 -3.63 9.42 -11.65
CA ARG A 106 -2.56 10.05 -10.86
C ARG A 106 -3.06 11.29 -10.12
N ASN A 107 -3.78 12.17 -10.82
CA ASN A 107 -4.29 13.43 -10.32
C ASN A 107 -5.69 13.30 -9.70
N LEU A 108 -6.51 12.40 -10.22
CA LEU A 108 -7.89 12.20 -9.76
C LEU A 108 -8.33 10.73 -9.81
N VAL A 109 -9.45 10.43 -9.18
CA VAL A 109 -10.12 9.11 -9.28
C VAL A 109 -11.47 9.32 -9.93
N TYR A 110 -11.76 8.56 -10.97
CA TYR A 110 -13.03 8.59 -11.69
C TYR A 110 -14.00 7.53 -11.15
N PHE A 111 -15.27 7.90 -10.98
CA PHE A 111 -16.37 7.06 -10.49
C PHE A 111 -17.54 7.13 -11.48
N PRO A 112 -17.64 6.20 -12.44
CA PRO A 112 -18.63 6.31 -13.52
C PRO A 112 -20.09 6.25 -13.06
N GLN A 113 -20.39 5.57 -11.94
CA GLN A 113 -21.77 5.44 -11.43
C GLN A 113 -22.16 6.49 -10.39
N LYS A 114 -21.33 7.50 -10.13
CA LYS A 114 -21.59 8.55 -9.12
C LYS A 114 -21.48 9.91 -9.77
N GLU A 115 -22.20 10.91 -9.28
CA GLU A 115 -22.05 12.32 -9.74
C GLU A 115 -21.25 13.17 -8.74
N LEU A 116 -20.45 12.52 -7.87
CA LEU A 116 -19.70 13.20 -6.82
C LEU A 116 -18.49 13.93 -7.41
N LYS A 117 -18.44 15.25 -7.23
CA LYS A 117 -17.24 16.08 -7.43
C LYS A 117 -16.64 16.41 -6.07
N GLY A 118 -15.39 16.03 -5.83
CA GLY A 118 -14.75 16.26 -4.54
C GLY A 118 -13.24 16.39 -4.61
N VAL A 119 -12.65 16.91 -3.53
CA VAL A 119 -11.20 17.12 -3.43
C VAL A 119 -10.67 16.46 -2.15
N SER A 120 -9.49 15.85 -2.24
CA SER A 120 -8.80 15.22 -1.11
C SER A 120 -8.67 16.18 0.08
N ARG A 121 -9.14 15.75 1.26
CA ARG A 121 -9.01 16.50 2.53
C ARG A 121 -7.58 16.78 2.97
N LYS A 122 -6.59 16.08 2.42
CA LYS A 122 -5.16 16.32 2.68
C LYS A 122 -4.62 17.59 2.00
N LEU A 123 -5.37 18.21 1.10
CA LEU A 123 -4.99 19.46 0.45
C LEU A 123 -5.40 20.66 1.31
N GLN A 124 -4.61 21.73 1.28
CA GLN A 124 -4.94 23.01 1.89
C GLN A 124 -6.22 23.60 1.29
N GLU A 125 -6.94 24.43 2.06
CA GLU A 125 -8.25 24.99 1.67
C GLU A 125 -8.19 25.73 0.32
N GLU A 126 -7.19 26.59 0.14
CA GLU A 126 -6.99 27.35 -1.11
C GLU A 126 -6.88 26.44 -2.35
N LYS A 127 -6.12 25.34 -2.23
CA LYS A 127 -6.02 24.34 -3.31
C LYS A 127 -7.33 23.59 -3.50
N ARG A 128 -8.08 23.31 -2.42
CA ARG A 128 -9.38 22.64 -2.50
C ARG A 128 -10.37 23.49 -3.28
N GLU A 129 -10.48 24.78 -2.97
CA GLU A 129 -11.34 25.71 -3.70
C GLU A 129 -10.94 25.83 -5.18
N TYR A 130 -9.65 25.90 -5.47
CA TYR A 130 -9.13 25.92 -6.84
C TYR A 130 -9.55 24.68 -7.64
N TYR A 131 -9.28 23.48 -7.12
CA TYR A 131 -9.64 22.23 -7.80
C TYR A 131 -11.15 22.00 -7.86
N GLN A 132 -11.91 22.47 -6.87
CA GLN A 132 -13.36 22.39 -6.88
C GLN A 132 -13.94 23.17 -8.07
N LYS A 133 -13.43 24.38 -8.33
CA LYS A 133 -13.82 25.18 -9.52
C LYS A 133 -13.50 24.47 -10.83
N ILE A 134 -12.33 23.82 -10.93
CA ILE A 134 -11.96 23.02 -12.10
C ILE A 134 -12.94 21.86 -12.31
N LEU A 135 -13.26 21.13 -11.24
CA LEU A 135 -14.23 20.03 -11.31
C LEU A 135 -15.61 20.53 -11.72
N GLU A 136 -16.06 21.68 -11.24
CA GLU A 136 -17.35 22.27 -11.62
C GLU A 136 -17.41 22.58 -13.11
N GLY A 137 -16.33 23.11 -13.70
CA GLY A 137 -16.20 23.34 -15.13
C GLY A 137 -16.06 22.07 -15.99
N LEU A 138 -15.78 20.92 -15.38
CA LEU A 138 -15.63 19.65 -16.10
C LEU A 138 -16.99 19.10 -16.53
N ASN A 139 -17.25 19.17 -17.84
CA ASN A 139 -18.46 18.63 -18.47
C ASN A 139 -18.26 17.18 -18.96
N LEU A 140 -18.04 16.26 -18.00
CA LEU A 140 -17.96 14.82 -18.23
C LEU A 140 -18.92 14.10 -17.28
N PRO A 141 -19.61 13.03 -17.72
CA PRO A 141 -20.51 12.28 -16.85
C PRO A 141 -19.74 11.47 -15.81
N GLY A 142 -20.36 11.27 -14.66
CA GLY A 142 -19.76 10.57 -13.54
C GLY A 142 -18.94 11.49 -12.61
N GLY A 143 -18.32 10.87 -11.63
CA GLY A 143 -17.80 11.55 -10.45
C GLY A 143 -16.30 11.57 -10.44
N PHE A 144 -15.72 12.64 -9.89
CA PHE A 144 -14.29 12.86 -9.87
C PHE A 144 -13.85 13.27 -8.46
N ILE A 145 -12.81 12.61 -7.95
CA ILE A 145 -12.16 13.00 -6.70
C ILE A 145 -10.70 13.36 -6.97
N VAL A 146 -10.34 14.63 -6.76
CA VAL A 146 -8.96 15.12 -6.91
C VAL A 146 -8.07 14.59 -5.78
N ARG A 147 -6.90 14.05 -6.14
CA ARG A 147 -5.90 13.43 -5.25
C ARG A 147 -4.89 14.46 -4.76
N THR A 148 -4.10 14.08 -3.75
CA THR A 148 -3.07 14.95 -3.16
C THR A 148 -1.94 15.30 -4.12
N LEU A 149 -1.67 14.44 -5.11
CA LEU A 149 -0.62 14.63 -6.13
C LEU A 149 -1.10 15.37 -7.37
N ALA A 150 -2.27 16.01 -7.30
CA ALA A 150 -2.85 16.74 -8.41
C ALA A 150 -1.89 17.79 -8.97
N GLY A 151 -1.67 17.74 -10.29
CA GLY A 151 -0.95 18.74 -11.06
C GLY A 151 -1.79 19.98 -11.35
N ASP A 152 -1.56 20.58 -12.51
CA ASP A 152 -2.30 21.75 -12.97
C ASP A 152 -3.68 21.39 -13.58
N GLU A 153 -4.47 22.41 -13.93
CA GLU A 153 -5.78 22.23 -14.55
C GLU A 153 -5.73 21.39 -15.84
N GLY A 154 -4.72 21.59 -16.67
CA GLY A 154 -4.56 20.89 -17.94
C GLY A 154 -4.38 19.40 -17.74
N ASP A 155 -3.52 19.01 -16.79
CA ASP A 155 -3.27 17.62 -16.42
C ASP A 155 -4.54 16.94 -15.87
N LEU A 156 -5.32 17.65 -15.04
CA LEU A 156 -6.56 17.12 -14.49
C LEU A 156 -7.61 16.88 -15.58
N VAL A 157 -7.84 17.86 -16.45
CA VAL A 157 -8.86 17.77 -17.50
C VAL A 157 -8.49 16.69 -18.51
N LEU A 158 -7.20 16.60 -18.90
CA LEU A 158 -6.72 15.56 -19.80
C LEU A 158 -6.89 14.16 -19.19
N GLU A 159 -6.51 14.00 -17.92
CA GLU A 159 -6.68 12.72 -17.24
C GLU A 159 -8.15 12.33 -17.07
N ALA A 160 -9.03 13.29 -16.74
CA ALA A 160 -10.46 13.03 -16.62
C ALA A 160 -11.05 12.48 -17.92
N LYS A 161 -10.71 13.08 -19.07
CA LYS A 161 -11.13 12.60 -20.40
C LYS A 161 -10.62 11.20 -20.68
N ARG A 162 -9.33 10.95 -20.41
CA ARG A 162 -8.71 9.63 -20.60
C ARG A 162 -9.39 8.53 -19.77
N LEU A 163 -9.68 8.80 -18.50
CA LEU A 163 -10.36 7.83 -17.62
C LEU A 163 -11.80 7.59 -18.06
N TYR A 164 -12.48 8.63 -18.56
CA TYR A 164 -13.80 8.49 -19.16
C TYR A 164 -13.77 7.61 -20.42
N GLU A 165 -12.79 7.82 -21.31
CA GLU A 165 -12.59 7.00 -22.51
C GLU A 165 -12.28 5.53 -22.16
N GLU A 166 -11.42 5.28 -21.15
CA GLU A 166 -11.15 3.94 -20.66
C GLU A 166 -12.44 3.26 -20.17
N TRP A 167 -13.28 4.00 -19.44
CA TRP A 167 -14.57 3.49 -19.00
C TRP A 167 -15.51 3.16 -20.16
N GLN A 168 -15.56 3.99 -21.20
CA GLN A 168 -16.34 3.66 -22.41
C GLN A 168 -15.82 2.37 -23.07
N GLY A 169 -14.49 2.18 -23.11
CA GLY A 169 -13.89 0.94 -23.58
C GLY A 169 -14.29 -0.28 -22.74
N ILE A 170 -14.35 -0.15 -21.41
CA ILE A 170 -14.83 -1.21 -20.50
C ILE A 170 -16.30 -1.53 -20.78
N LEU A 171 -17.15 -0.52 -20.96
CA LEU A 171 -18.56 -0.73 -21.29
C LEU A 171 -18.74 -1.44 -22.63
N GLU A 172 -18.02 -1.01 -23.66
CA GLU A 172 -18.02 -1.68 -24.97
C GLU A 172 -17.60 -3.15 -24.84
N ARG A 173 -16.48 -3.44 -24.17
CA ARG A 173 -16.04 -4.83 -23.90
C ARG A 173 -17.12 -5.63 -23.17
N SER A 174 -17.80 -5.02 -22.19
CA SER A 174 -18.83 -5.71 -21.41
C SER A 174 -20.05 -6.12 -22.23
N ARG A 175 -20.41 -5.37 -23.28
CA ARG A 175 -21.58 -5.67 -24.14
C ARG A 175 -21.42 -6.98 -24.90
N PHE A 176 -20.19 -7.33 -25.28
CA PHE A 176 -19.88 -8.50 -26.09
C PHE A 176 -19.29 -9.66 -25.27
N ALA A 177 -18.86 -9.41 -24.03
CA ALA A 177 -18.31 -10.43 -23.15
C ALA A 177 -19.38 -11.38 -22.62
N LYS A 178 -19.03 -12.66 -22.49
CA LYS A 178 -19.83 -13.65 -21.75
C LYS A 178 -19.23 -13.83 -20.36
N ALA A 179 -20.07 -13.70 -19.32
CA ALA A 179 -19.62 -13.93 -17.95
C ALA A 179 -19.26 -15.42 -17.71
N PRO A 180 -18.18 -15.72 -16.97
CA PRO A 180 -17.24 -14.77 -16.37
C PRO A 180 -16.20 -14.22 -17.36
N ALA A 181 -15.89 -12.92 -17.28
CA ALA A 181 -14.86 -12.28 -18.13
C ALA A 181 -14.13 -11.13 -17.40
N LEU A 182 -12.83 -10.99 -17.65
CA LEU A 182 -12.04 -9.82 -17.25
C LEU A 182 -12.28 -8.68 -18.26
N LEU A 183 -12.73 -7.52 -17.77
CA LEU A 183 -13.02 -6.34 -18.59
C LEU A 183 -11.93 -5.26 -18.52
N TYR A 184 -11.22 -5.22 -17.40
CA TYR A 184 -10.11 -4.31 -17.15
C TYR A 184 -9.14 -4.96 -16.18
N LYS A 185 -7.86 -4.96 -16.56
CA LYS A 185 -6.75 -5.40 -15.72
C LYS A 185 -6.09 -4.16 -15.13
N GLU A 186 -5.92 -4.11 -13.82
CA GLU A 186 -5.14 -3.07 -13.17
C GLU A 186 -3.66 -3.18 -13.54
N ASP A 187 -3.00 -2.03 -13.53
CA ASP A 187 -1.60 -1.85 -13.90
C ASP A 187 -0.64 -2.76 -13.08
N ASP A 188 0.49 -3.12 -13.70
CA ASP A 188 1.58 -3.84 -13.02
C ASP A 188 2.23 -2.99 -11.90
N LEU A 189 3.13 -3.58 -11.10
CA LEU A 189 3.74 -2.86 -9.98
C LEU A 189 4.51 -1.62 -10.48
N PHE A 190 5.18 -1.71 -11.63
CA PHE A 190 5.93 -0.61 -12.20
C PHE A 190 5.01 0.57 -12.54
N THR A 191 3.95 0.32 -13.30
CA THR A 191 3.01 1.35 -13.73
C THR A 191 2.22 1.90 -12.54
N TRP A 192 1.88 1.06 -11.56
CA TRP A 192 1.37 1.50 -10.26
C TRP A 192 2.34 2.47 -9.56
N CYS A 193 3.64 2.16 -9.51
CA CYS A 193 4.64 3.06 -8.92
C CYS A 193 4.73 4.40 -9.65
N LEU A 194 4.69 4.40 -10.98
CA LEU A 194 4.69 5.63 -11.79
C LEU A 194 3.48 6.52 -11.47
N ARG A 195 2.30 5.92 -11.30
CA ARG A 195 1.06 6.62 -10.98
C ARG A 195 0.97 7.10 -9.53
N GLU A 196 1.41 6.28 -8.59
CA GLU A 196 1.10 6.44 -7.15
C GLU A 196 2.23 7.04 -6.33
N LEU A 197 3.50 6.80 -6.72
CA LEU A 197 4.67 7.18 -5.92
C LEU A 197 5.33 8.45 -6.41
N LEU A 198 5.56 8.56 -7.72
CA LEU A 198 6.33 9.66 -8.29
C LEU A 198 5.62 10.99 -8.07
N ASP A 199 6.38 12.03 -7.75
CA ASP A 199 5.96 13.41 -7.60
C ASP A 199 7.13 14.31 -8.02
N ASN A 200 6.94 15.63 -8.02
CA ASN A 200 7.94 16.59 -8.49
C ASN A 200 9.21 16.63 -7.61
N GLU A 201 9.23 15.94 -6.46
CA GLU A 201 10.42 15.84 -5.61
C GLU A 201 11.38 14.75 -6.09
N PHE A 202 10.93 13.84 -6.97
CA PHE A 202 11.81 12.81 -7.51
C PHE A 202 12.74 13.38 -8.57
N THR A 203 14.02 13.04 -8.46
CA THR A 203 15.09 13.52 -9.33
C THR A 203 15.50 12.50 -10.39
N ALA A 204 15.29 11.21 -10.14
CA ALA A 204 15.60 10.11 -11.05
C ALA A 204 14.69 8.89 -10.83
N LEU A 205 14.39 8.18 -11.92
CA LEU A 205 13.90 6.81 -11.91
C LEU A 205 14.99 5.90 -12.49
N TYR A 206 15.47 4.93 -11.70
CA TYR A 206 16.39 3.91 -12.16
C TYR A 206 15.65 2.60 -12.41
N VAL A 207 15.90 1.98 -13.56
CA VAL A 207 15.41 0.66 -13.93
C VAL A 207 16.59 -0.19 -14.40
N ASP A 208 16.49 -1.51 -14.30
CA ASP A 208 17.50 -2.43 -14.81
C ASP A 208 17.11 -3.13 -16.11
N ASP A 209 15.84 -3.04 -16.49
CA ASP A 209 15.28 -3.67 -17.67
C ASP A 209 15.00 -2.66 -18.81
N PHE A 210 15.18 -3.08 -20.07
CA PHE A 210 14.98 -2.21 -21.24
C PHE A 210 13.51 -1.93 -21.55
N GLU A 211 12.63 -2.92 -21.35
CA GLU A 211 11.20 -2.76 -21.54
C GLU A 211 10.65 -1.74 -20.52
N LEU A 212 11.12 -1.83 -19.27
CA LEU A 212 10.78 -0.85 -18.23
C LEU A 212 11.22 0.57 -18.57
N LEU A 213 12.40 0.73 -19.18
CA LEU A 213 12.88 2.05 -19.62
C LEU A 213 11.92 2.65 -20.66
N GLU A 214 11.51 1.85 -21.65
CA GLU A 214 10.58 2.27 -22.70
C GLU A 214 9.19 2.61 -22.13
N ILE A 215 8.65 1.76 -21.24
CA ILE A 215 7.37 2.02 -20.57
C ILE A 215 7.44 3.32 -19.77
N GLY A 216 8.52 3.54 -19.01
CA GLY A 216 8.72 4.76 -18.23
C GLY A 216 8.78 6.02 -19.11
N GLN A 217 9.48 5.95 -20.25
CA GLN A 217 9.56 7.04 -21.22
C GLN A 217 8.19 7.35 -21.85
N LYS A 218 7.48 6.33 -22.33
CA LYS A 218 6.11 6.47 -22.88
C LYS A 218 5.13 7.02 -21.84
N PHE A 219 5.25 6.60 -20.59
CA PHE A 219 4.41 7.14 -19.51
C PHE A 219 4.71 8.63 -19.31
N ARG A 220 5.98 9.04 -19.27
CA ARG A 220 6.35 10.45 -19.17
C ARG A 220 5.76 11.30 -20.30
N GLU A 221 5.85 10.82 -21.53
CA GLU A 221 5.27 11.48 -22.71
C GLU A 221 3.74 11.57 -22.62
N ARG A 222 3.08 10.46 -22.28
CA ARG A 222 1.62 10.35 -22.25
C ARG A 222 0.97 11.26 -21.21
N PHE A 223 1.60 11.40 -20.05
CA PHE A 223 0.96 12.09 -18.92
C PHE A 223 1.36 13.56 -18.80
N ARG A 224 2.32 14.07 -19.61
CA ARG A 224 2.91 15.43 -19.48
C ARG A 224 3.37 15.79 -18.06
N VAL A 225 3.47 14.79 -17.19
CA VAL A 225 3.92 14.91 -15.81
C VAL A 225 5.42 15.17 -15.85
N LEU A 226 5.89 16.00 -14.92
CA LEU A 226 7.30 16.09 -14.51
C LEU A 226 7.74 14.76 -13.87
N LEU A 227 7.72 13.67 -14.63
CA LEU A 227 8.43 12.47 -14.23
C LEU A 227 9.93 12.78 -14.30
N PRO A 228 10.70 12.30 -13.32
CA PRO A 228 12.14 12.43 -13.39
C PRO A 228 12.68 11.77 -14.67
N PRO A 229 13.90 12.13 -15.11
CA PRO A 229 14.63 11.35 -16.09
C PRO A 229 14.68 9.86 -15.69
N VAL A 230 14.46 9.00 -16.67
CA VAL A 230 14.50 7.55 -16.52
C VAL A 230 15.86 7.06 -17.00
N TYR A 231 16.58 6.34 -16.14
CA TYR A 231 17.91 5.82 -16.39
C TYR A 231 17.91 4.30 -16.32
N LYS A 232 18.68 3.68 -17.23
CA LYS A 232 19.03 2.28 -17.11
C LYS A 232 20.28 2.14 -16.25
N SER A 233 20.22 1.32 -15.22
CA SER A 233 21.40 0.83 -14.49
C SER A 233 21.65 -0.63 -14.86
N PHE A 234 22.91 -1.08 -14.78
CA PHE A 234 23.27 -2.47 -14.99
C PHE A 234 22.85 -3.35 -13.80
N ASN A 235 22.92 -2.82 -12.58
CA ASN A 235 22.59 -3.56 -11.37
C ASN A 235 22.11 -2.61 -10.25
N VAL A 236 20.82 -2.32 -10.26
CA VAL A 236 20.18 -1.49 -9.25
C VAL A 236 20.27 -2.07 -7.84
N MET A 237 20.38 -3.40 -7.69
CA MET A 237 20.42 -4.05 -6.38
C MET A 237 21.74 -3.77 -5.64
N GLU A 238 22.85 -3.79 -6.36
CA GLU A 238 24.18 -3.49 -5.83
C GLU A 238 24.41 -2.00 -5.67
N GLU A 239 24.11 -1.21 -6.71
CA GLU A 239 24.32 0.24 -6.74
C GLU A 239 23.61 0.94 -5.57
N PHE A 240 22.38 0.52 -5.27
CA PHE A 240 21.55 1.08 -4.20
C PHE A 240 21.56 0.24 -2.92
N ARG A 241 22.41 -0.79 -2.82
CA ARG A 241 22.56 -1.68 -1.65
C ARG A 241 21.23 -2.29 -1.16
N LEU A 242 20.34 -2.60 -2.10
CA LEU A 242 19.01 -3.12 -1.79
C LEU A 242 19.08 -4.56 -1.28
N ALA A 243 19.97 -5.40 -1.83
CA ALA A 243 20.12 -6.79 -1.38
C ALA A 243 20.44 -6.90 0.12
N GLN A 244 21.43 -6.14 0.59
CA GLN A 244 21.80 -6.09 2.01
C GLN A 244 20.67 -5.52 2.87
N THR A 245 19.90 -4.57 2.32
CA THR A 245 18.76 -3.99 3.02
C THR A 245 17.64 -5.01 3.19
N LEU A 246 17.27 -5.75 2.15
CA LEU A 246 16.26 -6.81 2.22
C LEU A 246 16.61 -7.86 3.27
N VAL A 247 17.86 -8.34 3.29
CA VAL A 247 18.34 -9.31 4.30
C VAL A 247 18.25 -8.76 5.73
N LYS A 248 18.44 -7.45 5.93
CA LYS A 248 18.26 -6.84 7.26
C LYS A 248 16.78 -6.74 7.64
N LEU A 249 15.91 -6.46 6.68
CA LEU A 249 14.47 -6.29 6.88
C LEU A 249 13.74 -7.62 7.14
N THR A 250 14.34 -8.77 6.81
CA THR A 250 13.78 -10.09 7.17
C THR A 250 14.10 -10.52 8.60
N ARG A 251 15.01 -9.83 9.30
CA ARG A 251 15.38 -10.17 10.69
C ARG A 251 14.35 -9.61 11.67
N GLU A 252 14.04 -10.35 12.71
CA GLU A 252 13.13 -9.88 13.78
C GLU A 252 13.75 -8.73 14.58
N ARG A 253 15.05 -8.81 14.86
CA ARG A 253 15.76 -7.84 15.72
C ARG A 253 16.32 -6.67 14.94
N VAL A 254 16.07 -5.45 15.43
CA VAL A 254 16.57 -4.19 14.87
C VAL A 254 17.27 -3.39 15.97
N TRP A 255 18.56 -3.10 15.78
CA TRP A 255 19.31 -2.28 16.73
C TRP A 255 19.03 -0.79 16.53
N LEU A 256 18.83 -0.10 17.65
CA LEU A 256 18.76 1.35 17.73
C LEU A 256 20.18 1.93 17.84
N LYS A 257 20.38 3.19 17.43
CA LYS A 257 21.67 3.90 17.51
C LYS A 257 22.13 4.07 18.96
N SER A 258 21.19 4.23 19.89
CA SER A 258 21.48 4.26 21.32
C SER A 258 21.94 2.91 21.91
N GLY A 259 21.80 1.80 21.17
CA GLY A 259 22.09 0.45 21.67
C GLY A 259 20.88 -0.28 22.26
N GLY A 260 19.69 0.35 22.25
CA GLY A 260 18.41 -0.34 22.40
C GLY A 260 18.10 -1.25 21.21
N MET A 261 17.00 -2.00 21.29
CA MET A 261 16.64 -2.99 20.28
C MET A 261 15.12 -3.08 20.14
N LEU A 262 14.64 -3.18 18.90
CA LEU A 262 13.28 -3.61 18.58
C LEU A 262 13.27 -5.10 18.29
N VAL A 263 12.23 -5.80 18.73
CA VAL A 263 11.92 -7.17 18.31
C VAL A 263 10.58 -7.14 17.59
N ILE A 264 10.58 -7.45 16.30
CA ILE A 264 9.38 -7.40 15.44
C ILE A 264 8.96 -8.83 15.12
N GLU A 265 7.81 -9.25 15.64
CA GLU A 265 7.27 -10.60 15.49
C GLU A 265 5.89 -10.56 14.81
N LYS A 266 5.68 -11.46 13.86
CA LYS A 266 4.40 -11.60 13.16
C LYS A 266 3.66 -12.81 13.69
N THR A 267 2.42 -12.59 14.12
CA THR A 267 1.46 -13.65 14.44
C THR A 267 0.47 -13.84 13.30
N GLU A 268 -0.48 -14.75 13.46
CA GLU A 268 -1.56 -14.95 12.49
C GLU A 268 -2.44 -13.70 12.30
N ALA A 269 -2.76 -13.00 13.39
CA ALA A 269 -3.73 -11.90 13.38
C ALA A 269 -3.10 -10.50 13.39
N LEU A 270 -1.93 -10.36 14.01
CA LEU A 270 -1.28 -9.07 14.26
C LEU A 270 0.24 -9.14 14.23
N THR A 271 0.89 -7.98 14.15
CA THR A 271 2.35 -7.86 14.34
C THR A 271 2.63 -7.24 15.71
N ALA A 272 3.43 -7.90 16.53
CA ALA A 272 3.90 -7.38 17.81
C ALA A 272 5.29 -6.75 17.64
N ILE A 273 5.52 -5.62 18.30
CA ILE A 273 6.82 -4.95 18.34
C ILE A 273 7.19 -4.63 19.78
N ASP A 274 8.25 -5.24 20.28
CA ASP A 274 8.77 -5.05 21.64
C ASP A 274 10.01 -4.14 21.63
N VAL A 275 10.07 -3.19 22.57
CA VAL A 275 11.15 -2.21 22.71
C VAL A 275 12.01 -2.52 23.93
N ASN A 276 13.27 -2.86 23.68
CA ASN A 276 14.25 -3.18 24.72
C ASN A 276 15.32 -2.11 24.84
N SER A 277 15.76 -1.85 26.07
CA SER A 277 16.88 -0.93 26.35
C SER A 277 18.27 -1.48 25.97
N GLY A 278 18.37 -2.80 25.74
CA GLY A 278 19.59 -3.45 25.28
C GLY A 278 20.76 -3.29 26.26
N LYS A 279 21.98 -3.03 25.75
CA LYS A 279 23.19 -2.83 26.58
C LYS A 279 23.32 -1.40 27.14
N PHE A 280 22.39 -0.51 26.80
CA PHE A 280 22.46 0.90 27.19
C PHE A 280 21.89 1.10 28.59
N ILE A 281 22.72 0.88 29.60
CA ILE A 281 22.42 1.25 30.99
C ILE A 281 23.10 2.59 31.26
N GLY A 282 22.38 3.68 31.01
CA GLY A 282 22.84 5.03 31.33
C GLY A 282 23.22 5.12 32.81
N LYS A 283 24.42 5.62 33.13
CA LYS A 283 25.02 5.51 34.48
C LYS A 283 24.29 6.30 35.59
N LYS A 284 23.23 7.07 35.31
CA LYS A 284 22.59 7.94 36.34
C LYS A 284 21.07 8.15 36.26
N ASP A 285 20.37 7.85 35.17
CA ASP A 285 18.90 8.01 35.12
C ASP A 285 18.24 7.00 34.16
N LEU A 286 17.64 5.96 34.74
CA LEU A 286 16.96 4.90 34.00
C LEU A 286 15.67 5.39 33.32
N LYS A 287 14.96 6.36 33.90
CA LYS A 287 13.70 6.87 33.35
C LYS A 287 13.94 7.74 32.12
N GLU A 288 14.91 8.63 32.23
CA GLU A 288 15.33 9.48 31.10
C GLU A 288 15.91 8.65 29.95
N THR A 289 16.64 7.59 30.30
CA THR A 289 17.15 6.62 29.33
C THR A 289 16.01 5.90 28.61
N ALA A 290 15.03 5.35 29.35
CA ALA A 290 13.87 4.67 28.79
C ALA A 290 13.08 5.58 27.84
N PHE A 291 12.87 6.84 28.25
CA PHE A 291 12.15 7.81 27.44
C PHE A 291 12.86 8.11 26.10
N LYS A 292 14.17 8.37 26.14
CA LYS A 292 14.97 8.59 24.93
C LYS A 292 14.96 7.38 24.00
N ILE A 293 15.02 6.18 24.55
CA ILE A 293 14.94 4.94 23.78
C ILE A 293 13.55 4.80 23.15
N ASN A 294 12.46 5.08 23.87
CA ASN A 294 11.11 5.04 23.31
C ASN A 294 10.91 6.07 22.17
N LEU A 295 11.45 7.29 22.30
CA LEU A 295 11.40 8.29 21.24
C LEU A 295 12.19 7.85 19.99
N GLU A 296 13.34 7.19 20.17
CA GLU A 296 14.08 6.60 19.06
C GLU A 296 13.34 5.41 18.44
N ALA A 297 12.78 4.54 19.29
CA ALA A 297 11.98 3.39 18.90
C ALA A 297 10.77 3.82 18.09
N ALA A 298 10.03 4.87 18.48
CA ALA A 298 8.87 5.37 17.73
C ALA A 298 9.23 5.70 16.27
N ARG A 299 10.36 6.39 16.06
CA ARG A 299 10.86 6.73 14.71
C ARG A 299 11.26 5.50 13.92
N GLU A 300 11.99 4.59 14.57
CA GLU A 300 12.46 3.37 13.93
C GLU A 300 11.31 2.39 13.63
N ILE A 301 10.29 2.31 14.48
CA ILE A 301 9.07 1.52 14.27
C ILE A 301 8.35 2.01 13.02
N ALA A 302 8.06 3.31 12.92
CA ALA A 302 7.42 3.87 11.74
C ALA A 302 8.22 3.58 10.46
N ARG A 303 9.56 3.69 10.54
CA ARG A 303 10.47 3.35 9.44
C ARG A 303 10.42 1.88 9.07
N GLN A 304 10.50 0.96 10.04
CA GLN A 304 10.49 -0.49 9.81
C GLN A 304 9.13 -0.97 9.28
N VAL A 305 8.02 -0.46 9.83
CA VAL A 305 6.67 -0.77 9.36
C VAL A 305 6.52 -0.38 7.88
N ARG A 306 7.02 0.80 7.47
CA ARG A 306 7.06 1.22 6.07
C ARG A 306 7.95 0.34 5.21
N LEU A 307 9.20 0.13 5.60
CA LEU A 307 10.19 -0.60 4.81
C LEU A 307 9.84 -2.08 4.64
N ARG A 308 9.27 -2.70 5.66
CA ARG A 308 8.82 -4.09 5.62
C ARG A 308 7.45 -4.24 4.97
N ASN A 309 6.76 -3.13 4.68
CA ASN A 309 5.37 -3.08 4.24
C ASN A 309 4.44 -3.89 5.17
N ILE A 310 4.60 -3.73 6.48
CA ILE A 310 3.73 -4.37 7.49
C ILE A 310 2.37 -3.67 7.44
N GLY A 311 1.29 -4.44 7.44
CA GLY A 311 -0.09 -3.91 7.42
C GLY A 311 -1.02 -4.81 8.21
N GLY A 312 -2.18 -4.28 8.58
CA GLY A 312 -3.08 -4.89 9.56
C GLY A 312 -2.94 -4.23 10.93
N ILE A 313 -3.21 -5.01 11.97
CA ILE A 313 -3.08 -4.58 13.37
C ILE A 313 -1.63 -4.77 13.79
N ILE A 314 -1.04 -3.72 14.35
CA ILE A 314 0.30 -3.69 14.90
C ILE A 314 0.19 -3.24 16.35
N VAL A 315 0.77 -4.00 17.26
CA VAL A 315 0.79 -3.70 18.70
C VAL A 315 2.23 -3.43 19.10
N VAL A 316 2.48 -2.29 19.73
CA VAL A 316 3.81 -1.89 20.19
C VAL A 316 3.83 -1.90 21.72
N ASP A 317 4.80 -2.62 22.28
CA ASP A 317 5.13 -2.61 23.70
C ASP A 317 6.38 -1.74 23.93
N PHE A 318 6.16 -0.51 24.38
CA PHE A 318 7.26 0.41 24.71
C PHE A 318 7.76 0.15 26.12
N ILE A 319 8.99 0.58 26.43
CA ILE A 319 9.52 0.52 27.79
C ILE A 319 8.59 1.33 28.72
N SER A 320 8.19 0.73 29.84
CA SER A 320 7.20 1.33 30.73
C SER A 320 7.64 2.70 31.27
N LEU A 321 6.74 3.68 31.18
CA LEU A 321 6.90 5.03 31.73
C LEU A 321 5.68 5.40 32.59
N LEU A 322 5.91 6.11 33.70
CA LEU A 322 4.86 6.53 34.65
C LEU A 322 4.23 7.88 34.30
N GLU A 323 4.94 8.73 33.55
CA GLU A 323 4.56 10.11 33.27
C GLU A 323 3.72 10.17 31.98
N GLU A 324 2.47 10.62 32.08
CA GLU A 324 1.56 10.72 30.93
C GLU A 324 2.06 11.70 29.86
N GLU A 325 2.68 12.82 30.26
CA GLU A 325 3.25 13.81 29.33
C GLU A 325 4.29 13.19 28.38
N ARG A 326 5.11 12.27 28.89
CA ARG A 326 6.10 11.54 28.07
C ARG A 326 5.44 10.61 27.06
N TRP A 327 4.31 10.01 27.42
CA TRP A 327 3.54 9.17 26.50
C TRP A 327 2.93 9.97 25.36
N GLU A 328 2.41 11.16 25.65
CA GLU A 328 1.89 12.08 24.63
C GLU A 328 3.00 12.46 23.63
N GLU A 329 4.23 12.70 24.10
CA GLU A 329 5.36 13.01 23.22
C GLU A 329 5.75 11.80 22.33
N ILE A 330 5.77 10.59 22.88
CA ILE A 330 6.05 9.37 22.11
C ILE A 330 4.99 9.17 21.01
N LEU A 331 3.70 9.30 21.36
CA LEU A 331 2.60 9.17 20.40
C LEU A 331 2.67 10.23 19.32
N LYS A 332 2.98 11.49 19.69
CA LYS A 332 3.17 12.58 18.74
C LYS A 332 4.29 12.30 17.75
N VAL A 333 5.47 11.85 18.22
CA VAL A 333 6.58 11.48 17.33
C VAL A 333 6.20 10.33 16.41
N LEU A 334 5.48 9.33 16.92
CA LEU A 334 5.00 8.21 16.13
C LEU A 334 4.04 8.68 15.02
N GLU A 335 3.06 9.52 15.36
CA GLU A 335 2.12 10.15 14.43
C GLU A 335 2.84 10.96 13.34
N GLU A 336 3.76 11.85 13.73
CA GLU A 336 4.57 12.67 12.82
C GLU A 336 5.37 11.83 11.82
N GLU A 337 5.93 10.70 12.27
CA GLU A 337 6.68 9.81 11.39
C GLU A 337 5.78 9.02 10.43
N PHE A 338 4.56 8.67 10.84
CA PHE A 338 3.58 8.01 9.97
C PHE A 338 2.89 8.97 8.99
N LEU A 339 2.94 10.29 9.18
CA LEU A 339 2.47 11.26 8.19
C LEU A 339 3.16 11.11 6.83
N ARG A 340 4.41 10.61 6.83
CA ARG A 340 5.20 10.36 5.62
C ARG A 340 4.87 9.02 4.95
N ASP A 341 4.02 8.20 5.57
CA ASP A 341 3.55 6.93 5.00
C ASP A 341 2.46 7.19 3.96
N LYS A 342 2.53 6.46 2.84
CA LYS A 342 1.49 6.50 1.81
C LYS A 342 0.27 5.67 2.21
N ALA A 343 0.44 4.65 3.06
CA ALA A 343 -0.67 3.88 3.63
C ALA A 343 -1.51 4.74 4.57
N LYS A 344 -2.81 4.46 4.64
CA LYS A 344 -3.64 4.98 5.74
C LYS A 344 -3.22 4.30 7.03
N VAL A 345 -2.87 5.12 8.02
CA VAL A 345 -2.49 4.69 9.36
C VAL A 345 -3.42 5.36 10.36
N LYS A 346 -3.90 4.60 11.33
CA LYS A 346 -4.63 5.10 12.49
C LYS A 346 -3.93 4.61 13.76
N ILE A 347 -3.65 5.52 14.67
CA ILE A 347 -3.09 5.25 15.99
C ILE A 347 -4.20 5.55 17.00
N THR A 348 -4.48 4.65 17.93
CA THR A 348 -5.63 4.78 18.86
C THR A 348 -5.24 5.28 20.26
N GLY A 349 -3.94 5.44 20.54
CA GLY A 349 -3.40 5.78 21.87
C GLY A 349 -2.85 4.57 22.61
N LYS A 350 -2.54 4.72 23.91
CA LYS A 350 -2.07 3.61 24.77
C LYS A 350 -3.23 2.94 25.51
N THR A 351 -3.14 1.62 25.62
CA THR A 351 -3.97 0.81 26.51
C THR A 351 -3.58 1.03 27.98
N PRO A 352 -4.42 0.62 28.94
CA PRO A 352 -4.06 0.65 30.36
C PRO A 352 -2.78 -0.13 30.69
N SER A 353 -2.47 -1.17 29.93
CA SER A 353 -1.24 -1.96 30.06
C SER A 353 -0.01 -1.34 29.40
N GLY A 354 -0.13 -0.15 28.77
CA GLY A 354 0.99 0.55 28.14
C GLY A 354 1.24 0.16 26.68
N LEU A 355 0.40 -0.70 26.07
CA LEU A 355 0.53 -1.07 24.66
C LEU A 355 -0.07 -0.01 23.74
N VAL A 356 0.55 0.26 22.61
CA VAL A 356 0.03 1.16 21.56
C VAL A 356 -0.47 0.33 20.38
N GLU A 357 -1.71 0.57 19.97
CA GLU A 357 -2.31 -0.07 18.80
C GLU A 357 -2.23 0.85 17.57
N ILE A 358 -1.77 0.27 16.46
CA ILE A 358 -1.66 0.91 15.15
C ILE A 358 -2.39 0.04 14.13
N ALA A 359 -3.35 0.64 13.43
CA ALA A 359 -4.01 0.02 12.28
C ALA A 359 -3.47 0.62 10.99
N ARG A 360 -2.74 -0.18 10.19
CA ARG A 360 -2.17 0.26 8.90
C ARG A 360 -2.82 -0.48 7.73
N GLN A 361 -3.23 0.25 6.70
CA GLN A 361 -3.77 -0.33 5.47
C GLN A 361 -2.76 -1.27 4.81
N LYS A 362 -3.20 -2.50 4.46
CA LYS A 362 -2.39 -3.45 3.69
C LYS A 362 -2.35 -3.03 2.21
N ILE A 363 -1.17 -2.72 1.70
CA ILE A 363 -0.94 -2.31 0.29
C ILE A 363 -0.44 -3.50 -0.56
N GLY A 364 0.07 -4.55 0.06
CA GLY A 364 0.57 -5.73 -0.63
C GLY A 364 1.12 -6.75 0.36
N LEU A 365 1.99 -7.64 -0.11
CA LEU A 365 2.79 -8.51 0.74
C LEU A 365 3.87 -7.70 1.46
N SER A 366 4.19 -8.12 2.68
CA SER A 366 5.37 -7.65 3.40
C SER A 366 6.65 -8.23 2.79
N ILE A 367 7.78 -7.56 3.03
CA ILE A 367 9.10 -8.03 2.58
C ILE A 367 9.42 -9.42 3.16
N GLY A 368 9.03 -9.67 4.42
CA GLY A 368 9.17 -10.98 5.04
C GLY A 368 8.36 -12.04 4.29
N GLU A 369 7.05 -11.83 4.09
CA GLU A 369 6.19 -12.77 3.35
C GLU A 369 6.69 -13.07 1.93
N LEU A 370 7.34 -12.09 1.28
CA LEU A 370 7.79 -12.24 -0.09
C LEU A 370 9.11 -13.02 -0.20
N PHE A 371 10.08 -12.71 0.66
CA PHE A 371 11.46 -13.17 0.55
C PHE A 371 11.84 -14.25 1.57
N THR A 372 10.90 -14.73 2.39
CA THR A 372 11.11 -15.88 3.27
C THR A 372 10.15 -17.03 2.93
N LYS A 373 10.50 -18.23 3.39
CA LYS A 373 9.65 -19.41 3.35
C LYS A 373 9.57 -19.98 4.75
N GLU A 374 8.45 -20.65 5.04
CA GLU A 374 8.28 -21.33 6.31
C GLU A 374 9.33 -22.44 6.48
N CYS A 375 9.89 -22.54 7.69
CA CYS A 375 10.89 -23.55 7.99
C CYS A 375 10.24 -24.93 8.05
N ILE A 376 10.70 -25.86 7.22
CA ILE A 376 10.15 -27.23 7.14
C ILE A 376 10.32 -27.99 8.45
N ALA A 377 11.41 -27.74 9.19
CA ALA A 377 11.72 -28.46 10.41
C ALA A 377 10.81 -28.10 11.59
N CYS A 378 10.53 -26.80 11.78
CA CYS A 378 9.74 -26.32 12.92
C CYS A 378 8.34 -25.82 12.52
N GLN A 379 7.99 -25.85 11.23
CA GLN A 379 6.71 -25.32 10.70
C GLN A 379 6.44 -23.91 11.22
N GLY A 380 7.45 -23.04 11.07
CA GLY A 380 7.37 -21.64 11.47
C GLY A 380 7.41 -21.37 12.97
N THR A 381 7.37 -22.39 13.85
CA THR A 381 7.33 -22.18 15.32
C THR A 381 8.64 -21.64 15.90
N GLY A 382 9.76 -21.76 15.18
CA GLY A 382 11.10 -21.43 15.68
C GLY A 382 11.56 -22.30 16.86
N ARG A 383 10.84 -23.37 17.16
CA ARG A 383 11.09 -24.26 18.31
C ARG A 383 11.12 -25.72 17.85
N ILE A 384 11.87 -26.53 18.57
CA ILE A 384 11.86 -27.99 18.44
C ILE A 384 11.37 -28.52 19.79
N THR A 385 10.43 -29.45 19.76
CA THR A 385 9.93 -30.10 20.97
C THR A 385 11.01 -31.02 21.52
N ASP A 386 11.50 -30.70 22.72
CA ASP A 386 12.44 -31.54 23.46
C ASP A 386 11.70 -32.14 24.67
N ILE A 387 11.44 -33.45 24.60
CA ILE A 387 10.79 -34.25 25.67
C ILE A 387 11.76 -35.34 26.15
N THR A 388 13.07 -35.17 25.93
CA THR A 388 14.07 -36.12 26.47
C THR A 388 14.47 -35.83 27.90
#